data_AF-A0A8B9C5J4-F1
#
_entry.id   AF-A0A8B9C5J4-F1
#
_cell.length_a   1.000
_cell.length_b   1.000
_cell.length_c   1.000
_cell.angle_alpha   90.00
_cell.angle_beta   90.00
_cell.angle_gamma   90.00
#
_symmetry.space_group_name_H-M   'P 1'
#
loop_
_entity.id
_entity.type
_entity.pdbx_description
1 polymer ?
#
loop_
_entity_poly.entity_id
_entity_poly.type
_entity_poly.pdbx_seq_one_letter_code
_entity_poly.pdbx_strand_id
1 'polypeptide(L)'
;MVWESESDVIAMMMKETELGKVKCHRYWPEPPHDSIDLANFHLRLDSYQILEYFISISISGFLFQTEEKRIIRHLQFTTWPDHSTPKLAEQLVKFICYMRKAHRTGPIVAHCSTGIGRSGVLLCVEILLSYIEKDLCVSIKQIIVKYYSKYKYY
;
A
#
# COMPACT_ATOMS: atom_id res chain seq x y z
N MET A 1 -9.27 0.94 11.34
CA MET A 1 -8.98 1.66 10.07
C MET A 1 -9.27 0.84 8.80
N VAL A 2 -8.47 -0.18 8.45
CA VAL A 2 -8.68 -0.95 7.18
C VAL A 2 -10.10 -1.51 7.09
N TRP A 3 -10.56 -2.12 8.19
CA TRP A 3 -11.93 -2.64 8.28
C TRP A 3 -13.00 -1.55 8.19
N GLU A 4 -12.93 -0.52 9.04
CA GLU A 4 -13.94 0.55 9.11
C GLU A 4 -14.10 1.33 7.80
N SER A 5 -13.03 1.44 7.02
CA SER A 5 -13.03 2.14 5.72
C SER A 5 -13.38 1.22 4.55
N GLU A 6 -13.63 -0.06 4.80
CA GLU A 6 -13.90 -1.07 3.77
C GLU A 6 -12.77 -1.21 2.73
N SER A 7 -11.55 -0.89 3.15
CA SER A 7 -10.36 -0.94 2.29
C SER A 7 -9.97 -2.39 2.02
N ASP A 8 -9.93 -2.80 0.75
CA ASP A 8 -9.50 -4.15 0.35
C ASP A 8 -8.03 -4.22 -0.13
N VAL A 9 -7.35 -3.07 -0.24
CA VAL A 9 -5.95 -3.01 -0.67
C VAL A 9 -5.11 -2.16 0.29
N ILE A 10 -3.95 -2.71 0.67
CA ILE A 10 -2.88 -2.00 1.37
C ILE A 10 -1.67 -1.92 0.42
N ALA A 11 -1.15 -0.72 0.19
CA ALA A 11 0.07 -0.47 -0.57
C ALA A 11 1.21 -0.03 0.38
N MET A 12 2.09 -0.96 0.72
CA MET A 12 3.26 -0.75 1.56
C MET A 12 4.48 -0.42 0.70
N MET A 13 4.99 0.81 0.78
CA MET A 13 6.04 1.31 -0.12
C MET A 13 7.46 1.19 0.47
N MET A 14 7.76 0.09 1.17
CA MET A 14 9.01 -0.07 1.93
C MET A 14 9.27 -1.52 2.36
N LYS A 15 10.52 -1.81 2.75
CA LYS A 15 10.83 -3.00 3.57
C LYS A 15 10.60 -2.72 5.04
N GLU A 16 10.43 -3.79 5.83
CA GLU A 16 10.33 -3.72 7.31
C GLU A 16 11.62 -3.15 7.92
N THR A 17 12.76 -3.54 7.37
CA THR A 17 14.09 -3.10 7.81
C THR A 17 14.89 -2.59 6.62
N GLU A 18 15.49 -1.41 6.77
CA GLU A 18 16.36 -0.79 5.76
C GLU A 18 17.61 -0.26 6.46
N LEU A 19 18.80 -0.62 5.94
CA LEU A 19 20.10 -0.24 6.52
C LEU A 19 20.21 -0.58 8.03
N GLY A 20 19.69 -1.74 8.44
CA GLY A 20 19.71 -2.20 9.82
C GLY A 20 18.74 -1.47 10.77
N LYS A 21 17.92 -0.54 10.26
CA LYS A 21 16.92 0.18 11.06
C LYS A 21 15.53 -0.35 10.75
N VAL A 22 14.75 -0.62 11.79
CA VAL A 22 13.32 -0.93 11.67
C VAL A 22 12.60 0.31 11.15
N LYS A 23 11.83 0.13 10.08
CA LYS A 23 11.06 1.17 9.41
C LYS A 23 9.55 0.94 9.53
N CYS A 24 9.13 -0.32 9.62
CA CYS A 24 7.74 -0.73 9.80
C CYS A 24 7.69 -2.06 10.55
N HIS A 25 6.85 -2.14 11.58
CA HIS A 25 6.56 -3.40 12.25
C HIS A 25 5.65 -4.25 11.37
N ARG A 26 5.87 -5.56 11.39
CA ARG A 26 5.01 -6.51 10.72
C ARG A 26 3.66 -6.59 11.41
N TYR A 27 2.60 -6.29 10.69
CA TYR A 27 1.21 -6.32 11.16
C TYR A 27 0.34 -7.34 10.41
N TRP A 28 0.97 -8.22 9.62
CA TRP A 28 0.32 -9.25 8.81
C TRP A 28 0.98 -10.62 9.06
N PRO A 29 0.27 -11.74 8.81
CA PRO A 29 0.85 -13.07 8.89
C PRO A 29 1.81 -13.36 7.72
N GLU A 30 2.91 -14.06 7.98
CA GLU A 30 3.92 -14.47 6.98
C GLU A 30 4.41 -15.88 7.33
N PRO A 31 4.74 -16.75 6.35
CA PRO A 31 5.26 -18.09 6.63
C PRO A 31 6.47 -18.07 7.60
N PRO A 32 6.55 -19.02 8.54
CA PRO A 32 5.69 -20.20 8.70
C PRO A 32 4.41 -19.95 9.53
N HIS A 33 4.15 -18.70 9.93
CA HIS A 33 3.00 -18.34 10.75
C HIS A 33 1.85 -17.86 9.87
N ASP A 34 0.94 -18.76 9.55
CA ASP A 34 -0.16 -18.50 8.62
C ASP A 34 -1.32 -17.70 9.25
N SER A 35 -1.24 -17.35 10.54
CA SER A 35 -2.26 -16.51 11.18
C SER A 35 -1.70 -15.65 12.32
N ILE A 36 -2.43 -14.57 12.62
CA ILE A 36 -2.18 -13.69 13.76
C ILE A 36 -3.53 -13.25 14.35
N ASP A 37 -3.64 -13.34 15.68
CA ASP A 37 -4.75 -12.77 16.43
C ASP A 37 -4.42 -11.34 16.86
N LEU A 38 -5.30 -10.43 16.49
CA LEU A 38 -5.35 -9.05 16.99
C LEU A 38 -6.60 -8.92 17.88
N ALA A 39 -6.65 -7.87 18.70
CA ALA A 39 -7.69 -7.70 19.74
C ALA A 39 -9.11 -8.11 19.31
N ASN A 40 -9.57 -7.67 18.13
CA ASN A 40 -10.91 -7.98 17.60
C ASN A 40 -10.88 -8.79 16.29
N PHE A 41 -9.69 -9.15 15.79
CA PHE A 41 -9.55 -9.72 14.46
C PHE A 41 -8.71 -10.99 14.47
N HIS A 42 -9.16 -12.00 13.74
CA HIS A 42 -8.29 -13.09 13.31
C HIS A 42 -7.85 -12.81 11.88
N LEU A 43 -6.53 -12.76 11.64
CA LEU A 43 -5.98 -12.63 10.29
C LEU A 43 -5.37 -13.96 9.88
N ARG A 44 -5.72 -14.44 8.68
CA ARG A 44 -5.18 -15.65 8.08
C ARG A 44 -4.54 -15.34 6.74
N LEU A 45 -3.34 -15.88 6.53
CA LEU A 45 -2.64 -15.86 5.25
C LEU A 45 -3.32 -16.84 4.28
N ASP A 46 -3.82 -16.33 3.16
CA ASP A 46 -4.38 -17.15 2.08
C ASP A 46 -3.33 -17.43 1.00
N SER A 47 -2.49 -16.44 0.67
CA SER A 47 -1.41 -16.60 -0.29
C SER A 47 -0.27 -15.61 -0.06
N TYR A 48 0.94 -16.04 -0.40
CA TYR A 48 2.15 -15.24 -0.35
C TYR A 48 2.93 -15.41 -1.67
N GLN A 49 3.05 -14.34 -2.44
CA GLN A 49 3.70 -14.36 -3.75
C GLN A 49 4.81 -13.32 -3.82
N ILE A 50 6.04 -13.80 -4.03
CA ILE A 50 7.19 -12.94 -4.32
C ILE A 50 7.21 -12.69 -5.83
N LEU A 51 7.06 -11.44 -6.22
CA LEU A 51 7.16 -10.98 -7.61
C LEU A 51 8.45 -10.18 -7.78
N GLU A 52 8.80 -9.85 -9.03
CA GLU A 52 10.11 -9.26 -9.37
C GLU A 52 10.44 -7.99 -8.58
N TYR A 53 9.46 -7.10 -8.36
CA TYR A 53 9.67 -5.80 -7.70
C TYR A 53 8.75 -5.53 -6.50
N PHE A 54 7.87 -6.47 -6.15
CA PHE A 54 6.95 -6.38 -5.02
C PHE A 54 6.52 -7.76 -4.51
N ILE A 55 5.93 -7.80 -3.32
CA ILE A 55 5.33 -9.00 -2.73
C ILE A 55 3.82 -8.79 -2.68
N SER A 56 3.04 -9.80 -3.07
CA SER A 56 1.58 -9.82 -3.02
C SER A 56 1.13 -10.83 -1.96
N ILE A 57 0.42 -10.35 -0.96
CA ILE A 57 -0.03 -11.11 0.20
C ILE A 57 -1.55 -11.03 0.26
N SER A 58 -2.23 -12.17 0.18
CA SER A 58 -3.69 -12.25 0.36
C SER A 58 -3.99 -12.65 1.79
N ILE A 59 -4.81 -11.86 2.48
CA ILE A 59 -5.14 -12.04 3.89
C ILE A 59 -6.66 -12.11 4.03
N SER A 60 -7.16 -13.19 4.63
CA SER A 60 -8.52 -13.28 5.12
C SER A 60 -8.58 -12.66 6.52
N GLY A 61 -9.28 -11.55 6.68
CA GLY A 61 -9.59 -10.94 7.97
C GLY A 61 -10.98 -11.35 8.45
N PHE A 62 -11.09 -11.75 9.72
CA PHE A 62 -12.33 -12.13 10.38
C PHE A 62 -12.55 -11.24 11.60
N LEU A 63 -13.72 -10.61 11.70
CA LEU A 63 -14.10 -9.78 12.85
C LEU A 63 -14.93 -10.61 13.84
N PHE A 64 -14.42 -10.79 15.07
CA PHE A 64 -15.05 -11.70 16.03
C PHE A 64 -16.47 -11.31 16.42
N GLN A 65 -16.77 -10.00 16.52
CA GLN A 65 -18.08 -9.52 16.98
C GLN A 65 -19.22 -9.81 16.00
N THR A 66 -18.92 -9.85 14.70
CA THR A 66 -19.94 -9.90 13.64
C THR A 66 -19.85 -11.15 12.78
N GLU A 67 -18.79 -11.94 12.96
CA GLU A 67 -18.40 -13.06 12.09
C GLU A 67 -18.23 -12.67 10.61
N GLU A 68 -18.13 -11.37 10.33
CA GLU A 68 -17.89 -10.87 8.99
C GLU A 68 -16.46 -11.22 8.56
N LYS A 69 -16.34 -11.68 7.31
CA LYS A 69 -15.07 -12.03 6.66
C LYS A 69 -14.79 -11.11 5.49
N ARG A 70 -13.57 -10.61 5.39
CA ARG A 70 -13.09 -9.82 4.24
C ARG A 70 -11.74 -10.31 3.74
N ILE A 71 -11.50 -10.15 2.44
CA ILE A 71 -10.21 -10.43 1.83
C ILE A 71 -9.49 -9.09 1.65
N ILE A 72 -8.29 -8.99 2.20
CA ILE A 72 -7.41 -7.84 2.07
C ILE A 72 -6.17 -8.25 1.27
N ARG A 73 -5.84 -7.47 0.25
CA ARG A 73 -4.63 -7.62 -0.56
C ARG A 73 -3.57 -6.65 -0.06
N HIS A 74 -2.55 -7.18 0.58
CA HIS A 74 -1.38 -6.41 1.01
C HIS A 74 -0.28 -6.51 -0.04
N LEU A 75 0.09 -5.37 -0.61
CA LEU A 75 1.06 -5.24 -1.69
C LEU A 75 2.27 -4.48 -1.17
N GLN A 76 3.41 -5.15 -1.06
CA GLN A 76 4.65 -4.57 -0.54
C GLN A 76 5.64 -4.30 -1.67
N PHE A 77 5.88 -3.04 -2.00
CA PHE A 77 6.89 -2.65 -2.98
C PHE A 77 8.29 -2.69 -2.34
N THR A 78 9.14 -3.61 -2.80
CA THR A 78 10.40 -3.98 -2.10
C THR A 78 11.66 -3.41 -2.76
N THR A 79 11.55 -2.82 -3.95
CA THR A 79 12.69 -2.37 -4.77
C THR A 79 12.98 -0.87 -4.66
N TRP A 80 12.40 -0.20 -3.65
CA TRP A 80 12.62 1.22 -3.38
C TRP A 80 13.46 1.41 -2.11
N PRO A 81 14.79 1.63 -2.24
CA PRO A 81 15.65 1.91 -1.08
C PRO A 81 15.30 3.26 -0.44
N ASP A 82 15.44 3.36 0.88
CA ASP A 82 15.20 4.61 1.59
C ASP A 82 16.08 5.75 1.07
N HIS A 83 15.52 6.97 0.98
CA HIS A 83 16.20 8.17 0.48
C HIS A 83 16.75 8.10 -0.96
N SER A 84 16.24 7.18 -1.78
CA SER A 84 16.59 7.06 -3.20
C SER A 84 15.34 7.07 -4.09
N THR A 85 15.51 7.07 -5.41
CA THR A 85 14.43 6.83 -6.38
C THR A 85 14.33 5.33 -6.67
N PRO A 86 13.14 4.79 -7.04
CA PRO A 86 13.06 3.42 -7.50
C PRO A 86 14.02 3.24 -8.68
N LYS A 87 14.70 2.10 -8.75
CA LYS A 87 15.74 1.85 -9.77
C LYS A 87 15.22 2.06 -11.19
N LEU A 88 13.93 1.80 -11.40
CA LEU A 88 13.24 1.98 -12.68
C LEU A 88 11.83 2.53 -12.43
N ALA A 89 11.50 3.69 -13.00
CA ALA A 89 10.15 4.28 -12.93
C ALA A 89 9.07 3.32 -13.45
N GLU A 90 9.42 2.48 -14.42
CA GLU A 90 8.55 1.43 -14.97
C GLU A 90 8.05 0.45 -13.90
N GLN A 91 8.89 0.09 -12.92
CA GLN A 91 8.49 -0.84 -11.84
C GLN A 91 7.36 -0.25 -10.99
N LEU A 92 7.45 1.05 -10.69
CA LEU A 92 6.39 1.76 -9.96
C LEU A 92 5.10 1.82 -10.77
N VAL A 93 5.18 2.09 -12.07
CA VAL A 93 4.01 2.08 -12.96
C VAL A 93 3.35 0.70 -12.99
N LYS A 94 4.12 -0.37 -13.21
CA LYS A 94 3.58 -1.74 -13.21
C LYS A 94 2.97 -2.13 -11.86
N PHE A 95 3.57 -1.69 -10.75
CA PHE A 95 3.00 -1.87 -9.41
C PHE A 95 1.66 -1.15 -9.27
N ILE A 96 1.55 0.11 -9.72
CA ILE A 96 0.29 0.87 -9.72
C ILE A 96 -0.78 0.17 -10.59
N CYS A 97 -0.42 -0.33 -11.77
CA CYS A 97 -1.35 -1.10 -12.61
C CYS A 97 -1.85 -2.37 -11.90
N TYR A 98 -0.97 -3.11 -11.24
CA TYR A 98 -1.36 -4.29 -10.46
C TYR A 98 -2.27 -3.90 -9.29
N MET A 99 -1.91 -2.87 -8.55
CA MET A 99 -2.69 -2.32 -7.43
C MET A 99 -4.10 -1.92 -7.87
N ARG A 100 -4.25 -1.19 -8.98
CA ARG A 100 -5.55 -0.85 -9.57
C ARG A 100 -6.35 -2.09 -9.96
N LYS A 101 -5.71 -3.09 -10.58
CA LYS A 101 -6.36 -4.35 -10.97
C LYS A 101 -6.79 -5.17 -9.75
N ALA A 102 -6.10 -5.04 -8.63
CA ALA A 102 -6.39 -5.72 -7.37
C ALA A 102 -7.48 -5.02 -6.55
N HIS A 103 -7.66 -3.71 -6.69
CA HIS A 103 -8.60 -2.91 -5.89
C HIS A 103 -10.07 -3.15 -6.26
N ARG A 104 -10.95 -3.30 -5.26
CA ARG A 104 -12.39 -3.50 -5.46
C ARG A 104 -13.25 -2.57 -4.61
N THR A 105 -12.89 -2.33 -3.35
CA THR A 105 -13.76 -1.62 -2.38
C THR A 105 -12.97 -0.67 -1.49
N GLY A 106 -13.66 0.35 -0.97
CA GLY A 106 -13.06 1.32 -0.06
C GLY A 106 -11.88 2.09 -0.66
N PRO A 107 -11.16 2.88 0.15
CA PRO A 107 -9.93 3.53 -0.27
C PRO A 107 -8.75 2.54 -0.28
N ILE A 108 -7.73 2.83 -1.10
CA ILE A 108 -6.45 2.14 -1.00
C ILE A 108 -5.66 2.73 0.16
N VAL A 109 -5.24 1.89 1.10
CA VAL A 109 -4.40 2.32 2.23
C VAL A 109 -2.93 2.30 1.81
N ALA A 110 -2.39 3.46 1.47
CA ALA A 110 -0.97 3.60 1.13
C ALA A 110 -0.16 4.09 2.33
N HIS A 111 0.98 3.44 2.62
CA HIS A 111 1.89 3.93 3.65
C HIS A 111 3.37 3.67 3.29
N CYS A 112 4.24 4.40 3.98
CA CYS A 112 5.67 4.15 4.04
C CYS A 112 6.11 4.25 5.52
N SER A 113 7.32 4.72 5.81
CA SER A 113 7.79 4.84 7.21
C SER A 113 7.13 6.02 7.92
N THR A 114 7.22 7.22 7.34
CA THR A 114 6.61 8.45 7.88
C THR A 114 5.27 8.79 7.23
N GLY A 115 4.84 8.03 6.24
CA GLY A 115 3.58 8.27 5.52
C GLY A 115 3.59 9.43 4.52
N ILE A 116 4.74 10.11 4.32
CA ILE A 116 4.82 11.31 3.46
C ILE A 116 5.62 11.06 2.17
N GLY A 117 6.80 10.44 2.25
CA GLY A 117 7.75 10.35 1.14
C GLY A 117 7.31 9.43 0.00
N ARG A 118 7.59 8.14 0.13
CA ARG A 118 7.33 7.14 -0.93
C ARG A 118 5.83 6.97 -1.21
N SER A 119 4.99 7.08 -0.19
CA SER A 119 3.53 7.11 -0.32
C SER A 119 3.02 8.34 -1.06
N GLY A 120 3.62 9.52 -0.84
CA GLY A 120 3.28 10.73 -1.59
C GLY A 120 3.63 10.64 -3.07
N VAL A 121 4.79 10.04 -3.39
CA VAL A 121 5.16 9.78 -4.79
C VAL A 121 4.22 8.76 -5.44
N LEU A 122 3.87 7.67 -4.76
CA LEU A 122 2.87 6.70 -5.24
C LEU A 122 1.57 7.43 -5.64
N LEU A 123 1.04 8.27 -4.74
CA LEU A 123 -0.18 9.04 -4.99
C LEU A 123 -0.02 10.00 -6.17
N CYS A 124 1.10 10.72 -6.26
CA CYS A 124 1.33 11.67 -7.36
C CYS A 124 1.38 10.95 -8.71
N VAL A 125 2.05 9.80 -8.80
CA VAL A 125 2.15 9.02 -10.03
C VAL A 125 0.81 8.39 -10.39
N GLU A 126 0.05 7.90 -9.41
CA GLU A 126 -1.31 7.38 -9.62
C GLU A 126 -2.23 8.46 -10.22
N ILE A 127 -2.22 9.68 -9.64
CA ILE A 127 -3.02 10.80 -10.15
C ILE A 127 -2.56 11.18 -11.56
N LEU A 128 -1.24 11.25 -11.79
CA LEU A 128 -0.67 11.56 -13.10
C LEU A 128 -1.13 10.55 -14.16
N LEU A 129 -1.05 9.24 -13.88
CA LEU A 129 -1.51 8.19 -14.78
C LEU A 129 -3.01 8.32 -15.06
N SER A 130 -3.82 8.59 -14.03
CA SER A 130 -5.27 8.83 -14.16
C SER A 130 -5.62 10.02 -15.07
N TYR A 131 -4.78 11.08 -15.08
CA TYR A 131 -5.00 12.23 -15.95
C TYR A 131 -4.54 11.94 -17.39
N ILE A 132 -3.40 11.26 -17.56
CA ILE A 132 -2.91 10.84 -18.88
C ILE A 132 -3.93 9.94 -19.57
N GLU A 133 -4.50 8.96 -18.85
CA GLU A 133 -5.54 8.05 -19.37
C GLU A 133 -6.82 8.78 -19.79
N LYS A 134 -7.07 9.99 -19.26
CA LYS A 134 -8.24 10.82 -19.55
C LYS A 134 -7.94 11.98 -20.51
N ASP A 135 -6.72 12.04 -21.07
CA ASP A 135 -6.24 13.12 -21.92
C ASP A 135 -6.42 14.53 -21.28
N LEU A 136 -6.19 14.62 -19.98
CA LEU A 136 -6.30 15.86 -19.21
C LEU A 136 -4.94 16.55 -19.08
N CYS A 137 -4.93 17.88 -19.11
CA CYS A 137 -3.73 18.66 -18.83
C CYS A 137 -3.27 18.46 -17.37
N VAL A 138 -1.98 18.16 -17.17
CA VAL A 138 -1.42 17.89 -15.84
C VAL A 138 -0.38 18.93 -15.44
N SER A 139 -0.49 19.42 -14.21
CA SER A 139 0.60 20.11 -13.52
C SER A 139 1.02 19.32 -12.28
N ILE A 140 2.22 18.73 -12.31
CA ILE A 140 2.81 18.01 -11.17
C ILE A 140 2.86 18.92 -9.94
N LYS A 141 3.21 20.21 -10.13
CA LYS A 141 3.24 21.20 -9.06
C LYS A 141 1.87 21.34 -8.38
N GLN A 142 0.78 21.41 -9.14
CA GLN A 142 -0.57 21.53 -8.57
C GLN A 142 -0.96 20.29 -7.77
N ILE A 143 -0.61 19.09 -8.24
CA ILE A 143 -0.85 17.82 -7.52
C ILE A 143 -0.14 17.84 -6.17
N ILE A 144 1.14 18.20 -6.17
CA ILE A 144 1.96 18.28 -4.95
C ILE A 144 1.40 19.33 -3.98
N VAL A 145 1.08 20.54 -4.46
CA VAL A 145 0.51 21.60 -3.60
C VAL A 145 -0.79 21.15 -2.96
N LYS A 146 -1.69 20.51 -3.72
CA LYS A 146 -2.95 19.98 -3.20
C LYS A 146 -2.70 18.91 -2.14
N TYR A 147 -1.74 18.00 -2.35
CA TYR A 147 -1.36 16.98 -1.38
C TYR A 147 -0.88 17.61 -0.06
N TYR A 148 0.09 18.53 -0.11
CA TYR A 148 0.64 19.18 1.10
C TYR A 148 -0.36 20.11 1.80
N SER A 149 -1.27 20.76 1.07
CA SER A 149 -2.30 21.61 1.68
C SER A 149 -3.22 20.85 2.64
N LYS A 150 -3.38 19.54 2.44
CA LYS A 150 -4.21 18.67 3.29
C LYS A 150 -3.60 18.42 4.67
N TYR A 151 -2.30 18.66 4.83
CA TYR A 151 -1.55 18.49 6.08
C TYR A 151 -1.28 19.82 6.81
N LYS A 152 -1.73 20.96 6.28
CA LYS A 152 -1.44 22.28 6.82
C LYS A 152 -2.35 22.71 7.99
N TYR A 153 -3.23 21.82 8.44
CA TYR A 153 -4.21 22.06 9.50
C TYR A 153 -4.04 21.13 10.72
N TYR A 154 -2.85 20.54 10.87
CA TYR A 154 -2.42 19.83 12.07
C TYR A 154 -1.13 20.47 12.61
#